data_AF-A0AAU8CDT7-F1
#
_entry.id   AF-A0AAU8CDT7-F1
#
_cell.length_a   1.000
_cell.length_b   1.000
_cell.length_c   1.000
_cell.angle_alpha   90.00
_cell.angle_beta   90.00
_cell.angle_gamma   90.00
#
_symmetry.space_group_name_H-M   'P 1'
#
loop_
_entity.id
_entity.type
_entity.pdbx_description
1 polymer ?
#
loop_
_entity_poly.entity_id
_entity_poly.type
_entity_poly.pdbx_seq_one_letter_code
_entity_poly.pdbx_strand_id
1 'polypeptide(L)'
;MTFPAEAIPDGAVLAVHHLITGLLTVLLAVWVVADNYAHREPLLAMVGAVFALVGFLLVWKWYPMTGAAMTLAGVVLVLLGVSLPGGMWSGYPLTWRVVALAGGLVALDDAVSHAFGIWTPLDAGWGQVYHLVP
;
A
#
# COMPACT_ATOMS: atom_id res chain seq x y z
N MET A 1 -18.60 -14.63 5.39
CA MET A 1 -17.96 -13.69 4.45
C MET A 1 -17.04 -14.50 3.54
N THR A 2 -17.04 -14.23 2.24
CA THR A 2 -16.07 -14.80 1.30
C THR A 2 -14.84 -13.91 1.27
N PHE A 3 -13.65 -14.50 1.15
CA PHE A 3 -12.40 -13.76 1.00
C PHE A 3 -11.88 -13.92 -0.44
N PRO A 4 -11.47 -12.83 -1.10
CA PRO A 4 -11.78 -11.44 -0.75
C PRO A 4 -13.30 -11.18 -0.85
N ALA A 5 -13.76 -10.09 -0.22
CA ALA A 5 -15.14 -9.63 -0.37
C ALA A 5 -15.43 -9.27 -1.82
N GLU A 6 -14.45 -8.68 -2.51
CA GLU A 6 -14.54 -8.30 -3.91
C GLU A 6 -13.63 -9.15 -4.80
N ALA A 7 -14.22 -9.76 -5.83
CA ALA A 7 -13.47 -10.49 -6.85
C ALA A 7 -12.58 -9.55 -7.68
N ILE A 8 -13.02 -8.31 -7.85
CA ILE A 8 -12.30 -7.22 -8.51
C ILE A 8 -12.57 -5.97 -7.66
N PRO A 9 -11.54 -5.35 -7.05
CA PRO A 9 -11.68 -4.07 -6.33
C PRO A 9 -12.50 -3.06 -7.15
N ASP A 10 -13.63 -2.61 -6.59
CA ASP A 10 -14.62 -1.70 -7.20
C ASP A 10 -15.12 -2.10 -8.61
N GLY A 11 -14.89 -3.35 -9.03
CA GLY A 11 -15.10 -3.79 -10.41
C GLY A 11 -14.10 -3.21 -11.43
N ALA A 12 -13.13 -2.39 -11.02
CA ALA A 12 -12.23 -1.67 -11.91
C ALA A 12 -10.86 -1.36 -11.29
N VAL A 13 -9.97 -2.36 -11.14
CA VAL A 13 -8.63 -2.23 -10.51
C VAL A 13 -7.76 -1.07 -11.00
N LEU A 14 -7.90 -0.64 -12.25
CA LEU A 14 -7.13 0.49 -12.83
C LEU A 14 -7.77 1.86 -12.60
N ALA A 15 -8.98 1.90 -12.04
CA ALA A 15 -9.50 3.12 -11.46
C ALA A 15 -8.55 3.61 -10.38
N VAL A 16 -8.65 4.89 -10.04
CA VAL A 16 -7.80 5.43 -8.99
C VAL A 16 -8.26 4.80 -7.67
N HIS A 17 -7.31 4.23 -6.93
CA HIS A 17 -7.51 3.67 -5.58
C HIS A 17 -6.54 4.37 -4.64
N HIS A 18 -6.95 4.62 -3.39
CA HIS A 18 -6.02 5.21 -2.42
C HIS A 18 -4.92 4.22 -2.06
N LEU A 19 -5.10 2.92 -2.29
CA LEU A 19 -4.02 1.94 -2.26
C LEU A 19 -2.84 2.31 -3.16
N ILE A 20 -3.12 2.62 -4.43
CA ILE A 20 -2.07 2.95 -5.40
C ILE A 20 -1.36 4.22 -4.95
N THR A 21 -2.13 5.24 -4.54
CA THR A 21 -1.58 6.52 -4.06
C THR A 21 -0.72 6.34 -2.80
N GLY A 22 -1.17 5.53 -1.85
CA GLY A 22 -0.45 5.22 -0.61
C GLY A 22 0.86 4.48 -0.87
N LEU A 23 0.84 3.44 -1.72
CA LEU A 23 2.04 2.67 -2.07
C LEU A 23 3.05 3.47 -2.91
N LEU A 24 2.58 4.33 -3.83
CA LEU A 24 3.47 5.24 -4.56
C LEU A 24 4.11 6.27 -3.62
N THR A 25 3.38 6.75 -2.61
CA THR A 25 3.93 7.64 -1.56
C THR A 25 5.03 6.94 -0.75
N VAL A 26 4.81 5.65 -0.41
CA VAL A 26 5.84 4.82 0.24
C VAL A 26 7.07 4.68 -0.64
N LEU A 27 6.90 4.36 -1.93
CA LEU A 27 8.02 4.20 -2.88
C LEU A 27 8.79 5.52 -3.08
N LEU A 28 8.10 6.67 -3.08
CA LEU A 28 8.75 7.97 -3.11
C LEU A 28 9.59 8.21 -1.84
N ALA A 29 9.04 7.92 -0.66
CA ALA A 29 9.81 8.05 0.59
C ALA A 29 11.02 7.10 0.61
N VAL A 30 10.85 5.85 0.17
CA VAL A 30 11.93 4.87 -0.04
C VAL A 30 13.01 5.42 -0.96
N TRP A 31 12.62 6.01 -2.11
CA TRP A 31 13.54 6.60 -3.07
C TRP A 31 14.37 7.74 -2.45
N VAL A 32 13.75 8.57 -1.60
CA VAL A 32 14.44 9.69 -0.95
C VAL A 32 15.43 9.22 0.13
N VAL A 33 15.08 8.18 0.90
CA VAL A 33 15.95 7.72 2.01
C VAL A 33 16.99 6.69 1.58
N ALA A 34 16.85 6.05 0.42
CA ALA A 34 17.85 5.15 -0.12
C ALA A 34 19.17 5.88 -0.42
N ASP A 35 20.32 5.33 -0.01
CA ASP A 35 21.62 6.00 -0.12
C ASP A 35 22.77 5.13 -0.67
N ASN A 36 22.45 3.99 -1.29
CA ASN A 36 23.37 3.02 -1.89
C ASN A 36 24.34 2.35 -0.89
N TYR A 37 23.93 2.20 0.36
CA TYR A 37 24.62 1.36 1.35
C TYR A 37 23.84 0.06 1.54
N ALA A 38 24.33 -1.01 0.91
CA ALA A 38 23.65 -2.31 0.81
C ALA A 38 23.07 -2.86 2.12
N HIS A 39 23.71 -2.61 3.27
CA HIS A 39 23.28 -3.13 4.57
C HIS A 39 22.23 -2.29 5.31
N ARG A 40 21.87 -1.12 4.77
CA ARG A 40 20.94 -0.18 5.42
C ARG A 40 19.72 0.15 4.57
N GLU A 41 19.72 -0.27 3.30
CA GLU A 41 18.66 0.04 2.34
C GLU A 41 17.27 -0.32 2.87
N PRO A 42 16.24 0.51 2.58
CA PRO A 42 14.86 0.28 2.99
C PRO A 42 14.18 -0.85 2.18
N LEU A 43 14.91 -1.94 1.88
CA LEU A 43 14.49 -3.01 0.97
C LEU A 43 13.20 -3.69 1.41
N LEU A 44 12.99 -3.88 2.71
CA LEU A 44 11.76 -4.53 3.20
C LEU A 44 10.52 -3.72 2.84
N ALA A 45 10.58 -2.39 3.01
CA ALA A 45 9.49 -1.49 2.62
C ALA A 45 9.32 -1.42 1.10
N MET A 46 10.43 -1.34 0.36
CA MET A 46 10.41 -1.33 -1.11
C MET A 46 9.79 -2.60 -1.69
N VAL A 47 10.27 -3.78 -1.26
CA VAL A 47 9.77 -5.08 -1.69
C VAL A 47 8.31 -5.25 -1.28
N GLY A 48 7.95 -4.85 -0.05
CA GLY A 48 6.56 -4.87 0.39
C GLY A 48 5.64 -4.05 -0.51
N ALA A 49 6.04 -2.82 -0.86
CA ALA A 49 5.24 -1.93 -1.70
C ALA A 49 5.09 -2.47 -3.13
N VAL A 50 6.19 -2.96 -3.75
CA VAL A 50 6.14 -3.57 -5.09
C VAL A 50 5.30 -4.84 -5.08
N PHE A 51 5.47 -5.69 -4.07
CA PHE A 51 4.71 -6.94 -3.92
C PHE A 51 3.21 -6.66 -3.77
N ALA A 52 2.85 -5.63 -2.99
CA ALA A 52 1.47 -5.20 -2.84
C ALA A 52 0.89 -4.66 -4.17
N LEU A 53 1.62 -3.81 -4.88
CA LEU A 53 1.20 -3.28 -6.19
C LEU A 53 1.00 -4.39 -7.22
N VAL A 54 1.90 -5.38 -7.27
CA VAL A 54 1.76 -6.54 -8.16
C VAL A 54 0.53 -7.36 -7.77
N GLY A 55 0.34 -7.63 -6.47
CA GLY A 55 -0.83 -8.33 -5.96
C GLY A 55 -2.13 -7.66 -6.38
N PHE A 56 -2.20 -6.34 -6.19
CA PHE A 56 -3.39 -5.55 -6.47
C PHE A 56 -3.65 -5.39 -7.97
N LEU A 57 -2.69 -4.81 -8.70
CA LEU A 57 -2.86 -4.40 -10.09
C LEU A 57 -2.87 -5.57 -11.08
N LEU A 58 -2.07 -6.60 -10.81
CA LEU A 58 -1.77 -7.64 -11.80
C LEU A 58 -2.36 -9.00 -11.45
N VAL A 59 -2.51 -9.32 -10.16
CA VAL A 59 -2.93 -10.67 -9.73
C VAL A 59 -4.41 -10.71 -9.35
N TRP A 60 -4.91 -9.75 -8.57
CA TRP A 60 -6.24 -9.81 -7.94
C TRP A 60 -7.37 -10.07 -8.94
N LYS A 61 -7.42 -9.33 -10.05
CA LYS A 61 -8.46 -9.51 -11.08
C LYS A 61 -8.58 -10.95 -11.59
N TRP A 62 -7.45 -11.67 -11.70
CA TRP A 62 -7.41 -13.02 -12.27
C TRP A 62 -7.44 -14.11 -11.20
N TYR A 63 -6.85 -13.83 -10.04
CA TYR A 63 -6.73 -14.74 -8.91
C TYR A 63 -7.07 -13.99 -7.61
N PRO A 64 -8.36 -13.78 -7.30
CA PRO A 64 -8.77 -12.83 -6.25
C PRO A 64 -8.19 -13.12 -4.87
N MET A 65 -8.26 -14.37 -4.43
CA MET A 65 -7.67 -14.79 -3.14
C MET A 65 -6.17 -14.53 -3.08
N THR A 66 -5.44 -14.88 -4.14
CA THR A 66 -3.98 -14.71 -4.20
C THR A 66 -3.61 -13.23 -4.24
N GLY A 67 -4.27 -12.44 -5.08
CA GLY A 67 -4.00 -11.01 -5.20
C GLY A 67 -4.30 -10.23 -3.93
N ALA A 68 -5.44 -10.52 -3.28
CA ALA A 68 -5.79 -9.92 -1.98
C ALA A 68 -4.75 -10.27 -0.91
N ALA A 69 -4.36 -11.55 -0.81
CA ALA A 69 -3.36 -11.99 0.15
C ALA A 69 -1.98 -11.36 -0.10
N MET A 70 -1.55 -11.30 -1.37
CA MET A 70 -0.29 -10.63 -1.76
C MET A 70 -0.32 -9.14 -1.41
N THR A 71 -1.44 -8.47 -1.68
CA THR A 71 -1.64 -7.05 -1.40
C THR A 71 -1.50 -6.78 0.09
N LEU A 72 -2.28 -7.49 0.92
CA LEU A 72 -2.24 -7.33 2.38
C LEU A 72 -0.87 -7.67 2.96
N ALA A 73 -0.25 -8.78 2.52
CA ALA A 73 1.08 -9.16 2.97
C ALA A 73 2.12 -8.10 2.60
N GLY A 74 2.08 -7.56 1.39
CA GLY A 74 2.98 -6.49 0.95
C GLY A 74 2.81 -5.22 1.77
N VAL A 75 1.57 -4.80 2.08
CA VAL A 75 1.31 -3.65 2.95
C VAL A 75 1.82 -3.89 4.37
N VAL A 76 1.66 -5.10 4.92
CA VAL A 76 2.25 -5.45 6.23
C VAL A 76 3.78 -5.36 6.19
N LEU A 77 4.43 -5.85 5.13
CA LEU A 77 5.88 -5.73 4.95
C LEU A 77 6.32 -4.27 4.86
N VAL A 78 5.54 -3.39 4.22
CA VAL A 78 5.77 -1.93 4.24
C VAL A 78 5.77 -1.42 5.67
N LEU A 79 4.68 -1.65 6.42
CA LEU A 79 4.53 -1.11 7.76
C LEU A 79 5.62 -1.62 8.71
N LEU A 80 5.97 -2.91 8.62
CA LEU A 80 7.09 -3.48 9.37
C LEU A 80 8.44 -2.87 8.94
N GLY A 81 8.70 -2.81 7.63
CA GLY A 81 9.95 -2.28 7.07
C GLY A 81 10.23 -0.83 7.43
N VAL A 82 9.18 -0.02 7.63
CA VAL A 82 9.30 1.37 8.07
C VAL A 82 9.32 1.48 9.61
N SER A 83 8.61 0.62 10.34
CA SER A 83 8.48 0.71 11.81
C SER A 83 9.64 0.09 12.58
N LEU A 84 10.37 -0.85 11.98
CA LEU A 84 11.54 -1.45 12.64
C LEU A 84 12.65 -0.40 12.82
N PRO A 85 13.34 -0.38 13.99
CA PRO A 85 14.44 0.54 14.23
C PRO A 85 15.68 0.14 13.42
N GLY A 86 16.46 1.14 12.98
CA GLY A 86 17.70 0.93 12.23
C GLY A 86 17.57 1.19 10.73
N GLY A 87 18.61 0.84 9.98
CA GLY A 87 18.71 1.12 8.55
C GLY A 87 18.67 2.62 8.21
N MET A 88 18.28 2.96 6.98
CA MET A 88 18.17 4.37 6.54
C MET A 88 17.15 5.16 7.34
N TRP A 89 16.10 4.52 7.84
CA TRP A 89 15.03 5.21 8.57
C TRP A 89 15.51 5.91 9.85
N SER A 90 16.63 5.46 10.43
CA SER A 90 17.26 6.13 11.58
C SER A 90 18.25 7.23 11.19
N GLY A 91 18.70 7.29 9.94
CA GLY A 91 19.68 8.27 9.44
C GLY A 91 19.06 9.52 8.81
N TYR A 92 17.79 9.44 8.41
CA TYR A 92 17.06 10.52 7.75
C TYR A 92 16.10 11.25 8.71
N PRO A 93 15.66 12.48 8.38
CA PRO A 93 14.64 13.18 9.13
C PRO A 93 13.37 12.34 9.32
N LEU A 94 12.81 12.39 10.54
CA LEU A 94 11.60 11.64 10.93
C LEU A 94 10.42 11.87 9.97
N THR A 95 10.39 13.00 9.28
CA THR A 95 9.37 13.37 8.30
C THR A 95 9.16 12.29 7.24
N TRP A 96 10.24 11.75 6.65
CA TRP A 96 10.12 10.74 5.59
C TRP A 96 9.60 9.40 6.10
N ARG A 97 9.93 9.07 7.35
CA ARG A 97 9.38 7.89 8.03
C ARG A 97 7.88 8.06 8.28
N VAL A 98 7.45 9.24 8.73
CA VAL A 98 6.02 9.56 8.91
C VAL A 98 5.27 9.52 7.58
N VAL A 99 5.84 10.09 6.52
CA VAL A 99 5.26 10.03 5.16
C VAL A 99 5.08 8.59 4.69
N ALA A 100 6.09 7.73 4.85
CA ALA A 100 5.99 6.33 4.46
C ALA A 100 4.96 5.56 5.31
N LEU A 101 4.89 5.80 6.63
CA LEU A 101 3.88 5.19 7.49
C LEU A 101 2.46 5.64 7.11
N ALA A 102 2.27 6.94 6.86
CA ALA A 102 0.98 7.46 6.42
C ALA A 102 0.56 6.84 5.09
N GLY A 103 1.46 6.76 4.10
CA GLY A 103 1.19 6.09 2.83
C GLY A 103 0.84 4.61 2.99
N GLY A 104 1.55 3.89 3.87
CA GLY A 104 1.26 2.49 4.18
C GLY A 104 -0.11 2.28 4.86
N LEU A 105 -0.51 3.19 5.75
CA LEU A 105 -1.84 3.14 6.40
C LEU A 105 -2.97 3.47 5.42
N VAL A 106 -2.77 4.45 4.54
CA VAL A 106 -3.70 4.74 3.44
C VAL A 106 -3.88 3.52 2.55
N ALA A 107 -2.80 2.79 2.25
CA ALA A 107 -2.90 1.58 1.45
C ALA A 107 -3.54 0.40 2.20
N LEU A 108 -3.33 0.31 3.52
CA LEU A 108 -3.96 -0.72 4.35
C LEU A 108 -5.47 -0.54 4.42
N ASP A 109 -5.93 0.71 4.54
CA ASP A 109 -7.35 1.07 4.58
C ASP A 109 -8.11 0.51 3.37
N ASP A 110 -7.68 0.87 2.16
CA ASP A 110 -8.23 0.38 0.87
C ASP A 110 -8.18 -1.15 0.76
N ALA A 111 -7.01 -1.75 1.05
CA ALA A 111 -6.81 -3.19 0.95
C ALA A 111 -7.75 -3.96 1.88
N VAL A 112 -7.96 -3.47 3.10
CA VAL A 112 -8.85 -4.09 4.09
C VAL A 112 -10.31 -3.96 3.65
N SER A 113 -10.70 -2.82 3.09
CA SER A 113 -12.04 -2.63 2.58
C SER A 113 -12.38 -3.64 1.48
N HIS A 114 -11.59 -3.71 0.41
CA HIS A 114 -11.86 -4.63 -0.70
C HIS A 114 -11.67 -6.10 -0.32
N ALA A 115 -10.73 -6.41 0.58
CA ALA A 115 -10.47 -7.78 0.98
C ALA A 115 -11.54 -8.34 1.94
N PHE A 116 -12.09 -7.51 2.82
CA PHE A 116 -12.97 -7.99 3.90
C PHE A 116 -14.39 -7.39 3.87
N GLY A 117 -14.66 -6.42 2.99
CA GLY A 117 -15.94 -5.70 2.91
C GLY A 117 -16.18 -4.84 4.15
N ILE A 118 -15.10 -4.40 4.80
CA ILE A 118 -15.16 -3.57 6.01
C ILE A 118 -15.12 -2.13 5.55
N TRP A 119 -16.17 -1.37 5.85
CA TRP A 119 -16.17 0.06 5.60
C TRP A 119 -14.99 0.75 6.31
N THR A 120 -14.28 1.59 5.58
CA THR A 120 -13.21 2.41 6.14
C THR A 120 -13.46 3.91 5.91
N PRO A 121 -12.88 4.80 6.75
CA PRO A 121 -13.11 6.23 6.62
C PRO A 121 -12.61 6.84 5.30
N LEU A 122 -11.52 6.32 4.73
CA LEU A 122 -11.00 6.88 3.48
C LEU A 122 -11.91 6.51 2.31
N ASP A 123 -12.52 5.33 2.26
CA ASP A 123 -13.49 4.97 1.20
C ASP A 123 -14.62 5.99 1.08
N ALA A 124 -15.15 6.46 2.21
CA ALA A 124 -16.23 7.43 2.23
C ALA A 124 -15.81 8.81 1.68
N GLY A 125 -14.58 9.24 1.98
CA GLY A 125 -14.03 10.49 1.44
C GLY A 125 -13.62 10.36 -0.02
N TRP A 126 -13.07 9.20 -0.39
CA TRP A 126 -12.52 8.90 -1.71
C TRP A 126 -13.64 8.76 -2.75
N GLY A 127 -14.74 8.11 -2.39
CA GLY A 127 -15.96 8.07 -3.21
C GLY A 127 -16.55 9.46 -3.52
N GLN A 128 -16.38 10.45 -2.63
CA GLN A 128 -16.80 11.83 -2.90
C GLN A 128 -15.90 12.55 -3.91
N VAL A 129 -14.61 12.22 -3.97
CA VAL A 129 -13.66 12.84 -4.90
C VAL A 129 -13.92 12.39 -6.34
N TYR A 130 -14.33 11.14 -6.57
CA TYR A 130 -14.59 10.64 -7.93
C TYR A 130 -15.80 11.24 -8.62
N HIS A 131 -16.85 11.55 -7.86
CA HIS A 131 -18.01 12.23 -8.42
C HIS A 131 -17.70 13.67 -8.89
N LEU A 132 -16.51 14.20 -8.58
CA LEU A 132 -16.07 15.54 -8.96
C LEU A 132 -15.16 15.56 -10.20
N VAL A 133 -14.73 14.39 -10.69
CA VAL A 133 -13.94 14.28 -11.94
C VAL A 133 -14.89 13.81 -13.04
N PRO A 134 -15.20 14.67 -14.04
CA PRO A 134 -16.21 14.40 -15.07
C PRO A 134 -15.82 13.29 -16.05
#